data_AF-A0A225VIV8-F1
#
_entry.id   AF-A0A225VIV8-F1
#
_cell.length_a   1.000
_cell.length_b   1.000
_cell.length_c   1.000
_cell.angle_alpha   90.00
_cell.angle_beta   90.00
_cell.angle_gamma   90.00
#
_symmetry.space_group_name_H-M   'P 1'
#
loop_
_entity.id
_entity.type
_entity.pdbx_description
1 polymer ?
#
loop_
_entity_poly.entity_id
_entity_poly.type
_entity_poly.pdbx_seq_one_letter_code
_entity_poly.pdbx_strand_id
1 'polypeptide(L)'
;EEDKCDDVAAPETRCRFNGAIDKTLLAEVLATPPFSANRNAVTGVWMGIASRLNQNLSTSLSFRSCRDRTSLLLRKYVVRKKRNEGTSLTNTSYDKVNILLKALGDRP
;
A
#
# COMPACT_ATOMS: atom_id res chain seq x y z
N GLU A 1 -21.66 -15.99 -44.25
CA GLU A 1 -20.30 -15.43 -44.17
C GLU A 1 -20.12 -14.90 -42.76
N GLU A 2 -18.99 -15.23 -42.14
CA GLU A 2 -18.80 -15.26 -40.69
C GLU A 2 -18.65 -13.86 -40.09
N ASP A 3 -19.50 -13.59 -39.10
CA ASP A 3 -19.45 -12.47 -38.17
C ASP A 3 -18.19 -12.61 -37.30
N LYS A 4 -17.14 -11.86 -37.63
CA LYS A 4 -15.88 -11.86 -36.90
C LYS A 4 -15.90 -10.72 -35.90
N CYS A 5 -16.54 -10.95 -34.75
CA CYS A 5 -16.39 -10.11 -33.57
C CYS A 5 -14.91 -10.07 -33.19
N ASP A 6 -14.26 -8.93 -33.44
CA ASP A 6 -12.96 -8.60 -32.86
C ASP A 6 -13.04 -8.79 -31.34
N ASP A 7 -12.27 -9.75 -30.83
CA ASP A 7 -12.04 -9.98 -29.40
C ASP A 7 -11.24 -8.78 -28.87
N VAL A 8 -11.96 -7.71 -28.55
CA VAL A 8 -11.40 -6.56 -27.85
C VAL A 8 -11.03 -7.03 -26.46
N ALA A 9 -9.76 -7.41 -26.30
CA ALA A 9 -9.15 -7.78 -25.03
C ALA A 9 -9.66 -6.82 -23.95
N ALA A 10 -10.38 -7.38 -22.97
CA ALA A 10 -10.99 -6.63 -21.89
C ALA A 10 -9.98 -5.64 -21.30
N PRO A 11 -10.34 -4.36 -21.11
CA PRO A 11 -9.40 -3.37 -20.59
C PRO A 11 -8.86 -3.90 -19.27
N GLU A 12 -7.54 -4.08 -19.16
CA GLU A 12 -6.90 -4.46 -17.90
C GLU A 12 -7.46 -3.56 -16.81
N THR A 13 -8.32 -4.12 -15.96
CA THR A 13 -9.04 -3.37 -14.95
C THR A 13 -8.00 -2.89 -13.95
N ARG A 14 -7.48 -1.67 -14.15
CA ARG A 14 -6.48 -1.08 -13.27
C ARG A 14 -7.00 -1.17 -11.85
N CYS A 15 -6.40 -2.06 -11.07
CA CYS A 15 -6.86 -2.30 -9.72
C CYS A 15 -6.70 -1.00 -8.90
N ARG A 16 -7.79 -0.50 -8.33
CA ARG A 16 -7.80 0.77 -7.59
C ARG A 16 -7.50 0.52 -6.13
N PHE A 17 -6.62 1.33 -5.54
CA PHE A 17 -6.39 1.33 -4.11
C PHE A 17 -7.67 1.71 -3.35
N ASN A 18 -7.99 0.91 -2.33
CA ASN A 18 -9.08 1.14 -1.39
C ASN A 18 -8.58 0.87 0.05
N GLY A 19 -9.43 1.06 1.05
CA GLY A 19 -9.03 0.91 2.46
C GLY A 19 -8.50 -0.49 2.82
N ALA A 20 -9.08 -1.54 2.25
CA ALA A 20 -8.63 -2.92 2.48
C ALA A 20 -7.25 -3.18 1.86
N ILE A 21 -7.06 -2.77 0.60
CA ILE A 21 -5.77 -2.87 -0.08
C ILE A 21 -4.71 -2.04 0.65
N ASP A 22 -5.03 -0.82 1.09
CA ASP A 22 -4.13 0.04 1.84
C ASP A 22 -3.69 -0.62 3.16
N LYS A 23 -4.62 -1.26 3.87
CA LYS A 23 -4.33 -1.96 5.14
C LYS A 23 -3.38 -3.13 4.91
N THR A 24 -3.65 -3.98 3.93
CA THR A 24 -2.81 -5.14 3.61
C THR A 24 -1.44 -4.71 3.08
N LEU A 25 -1.39 -3.67 2.23
CA LEU A 25 -0.13 -3.08 1.76
C LEU A 25 0.74 -2.61 2.91
N LEU A 26 0.17 -1.89 3.88
CA LEU A 26 0.92 -1.43 5.05
C LEU A 26 1.39 -2.60 5.93
N ALA A 27 0.59 -3.66 6.08
CA ALA A 27 0.99 -4.85 6.80
C ALA A 27 2.20 -5.56 6.14
N GLU A 28 2.18 -5.71 4.81
CA GLU A 28 3.31 -6.26 4.06
C GLU A 28 4.58 -5.40 4.16
N VAL A 29 4.44 -4.07 4.07
CA VAL A 29 5.55 -3.13 4.24
C VAL A 29 6.14 -3.20 5.65
N LEU A 30 5.34 -3.48 6.67
CA LEU A 30 5.83 -3.67 8.03
C LEU A 30 6.53 -5.00 8.23
N ALA A 31 5.99 -6.07 7.66
CA ALA A 31 6.59 -7.40 7.72
C ALA A 31 7.92 -7.44 6.96
N THR A 32 8.05 -6.68 5.87
CA THR A 32 9.29 -6.57 5.08
C THR A 32 9.66 -5.10 4.84
N PRO A 33 10.29 -4.41 5.81
CA PRO A 33 10.56 -2.97 5.72
C PRO A 33 11.50 -2.61 4.54
N PRO A 34 11.00 -1.95 3.47
CA PRO A 34 11.82 -1.62 2.32
C PRO A 34 12.84 -0.51 2.62
N PHE A 35 12.62 0.26 3.68
CA PHE A 35 13.49 1.37 4.10
C PHE A 35 14.73 0.91 4.88
N SER A 36 14.71 -0.33 5.38
CA SER A 36 15.86 -0.95 6.05
C SER A 36 16.76 -1.73 5.08
N ALA A 37 16.32 -1.89 3.82
CA ALA A 37 17.07 -2.61 2.81
C ALA A 37 18.20 -1.75 2.21
N ASN A 38 19.29 -2.40 1.83
CA ASN A 38 20.37 -1.77 1.08
C ASN A 38 19.82 -1.15 -0.21
N ARG A 39 20.39 -0.01 -0.64
CA ARG A 39 19.91 0.77 -1.80
C ARG A 39 19.76 -0.07 -3.09
N ASN A 40 20.63 -1.06 -3.28
CA ASN A 40 20.60 -1.99 -4.41
C ASN A 40 19.48 -3.06 -4.31
N ALA A 41 18.99 -3.36 -3.10
CA ALA A 41 17.97 -4.37 -2.85
C ALA A 41 16.55 -3.79 -2.75
N VAL A 42 16.39 -2.48 -2.52
CA VAL A 42 15.09 -1.81 -2.32
C VAL A 42 14.08 -2.15 -3.42
N THR A 43 14.50 -2.17 -4.69
CA THR A 43 13.62 -2.51 -5.82
C THR A 43 13.09 -3.94 -5.70
N GLY A 44 13.95 -4.90 -5.39
CA GLY A 44 13.56 -6.30 -5.20
C GLY A 44 12.61 -6.49 -4.01
N VAL A 45 12.83 -5.75 -2.93
CA VAL A 45 11.92 -5.77 -1.77
C VAL A 45 10.52 -5.28 -2.15
N TRP A 46 10.42 -4.16 -2.88
CA TRP A 46 9.13 -3.66 -3.36
C TRP A 46 8.44 -4.62 -4.34
N MET A 47 9.20 -5.28 -5.22
CA MET A 47 8.67 -6.32 -6.10
C MET A 47 8.09 -7.49 -5.29
N GLY A 48 8.80 -7.96 -4.26
CA GLY A 48 8.32 -9.01 -3.37
C GLY A 48 7.04 -8.63 -2.62
N ILE A 49 6.98 -7.40 -2.09
CA ILE A 49 5.77 -6.85 -1.43
C ILE A 49 4.58 -6.85 -2.40
N ALA A 50 4.76 -6.32 -3.61
CA ALA A 50 3.69 -6.27 -4.59
C ALA A 50 3.23 -7.66 -5.03
N SER A 51 4.17 -8.59 -5.22
CA SER A 51 3.86 -9.98 -5.57
C SER A 51 2.98 -10.65 -4.51
N ARG A 52 3.34 -10.55 -3.22
CA ARG A 52 2.54 -11.12 -2.12
C ARG A 52 1.18 -10.44 -1.97
N LEU A 53 1.14 -9.11 -2.09
CA LEU A 53 -0.12 -8.35 -2.04
C LEU A 53 -1.07 -8.79 -3.16
N ASN A 54 -0.55 -8.94 -4.37
CA ASN A 54 -1.31 -9.36 -5.55
C ASN A 54 -1.82 -10.79 -5.41
N GLN A 55 -0.98 -11.71 -4.89
CA GLN A 55 -1.38 -13.09 -4.60
C GLN A 55 -2.48 -13.17 -3.54
N ASN A 56 -2.33 -12.41 -2.44
CA ASN A 56 -3.28 -12.43 -1.32
C ASN A 56 -4.65 -11.85 -1.73
N LEU A 57 -4.66 -10.75 -2.48
CA LEU A 57 -5.88 -10.02 -2.81
C LEU A 57 -6.43 -10.31 -4.21
N SER A 58 -5.81 -11.21 -4.97
CA SER A 58 -6.13 -11.45 -6.40
C SER A 58 -6.17 -10.15 -7.21
N THR A 59 -5.11 -9.34 -7.11
CA THR A 59 -4.99 -8.04 -7.77
C THR A 59 -3.76 -7.97 -8.69
N SER A 60 -3.66 -6.92 -9.50
CA SER A 60 -2.56 -6.69 -10.45
C SER A 60 -1.90 -5.32 -10.25
N LEU A 61 -1.48 -5.02 -9.01
CA LEU A 61 -0.80 -3.77 -8.68
C LEU A 61 0.69 -3.84 -9.04
N SER A 62 1.24 -2.74 -9.55
CA SER A 62 2.68 -2.64 -9.79
C SER A 62 3.42 -2.27 -8.50
N PHE A 63 4.66 -2.73 -8.35
CA PHE A 63 5.47 -2.36 -7.18
C PHE A 63 5.69 -0.84 -7.07
N ARG A 64 5.72 -0.14 -8.21
CA ARG A 64 5.80 1.33 -8.26
C ARG A 64 4.56 1.96 -7.64
N SER A 65 3.36 1.50 -8.01
CA SER A 65 2.12 2.03 -7.45
C SER A 65 1.98 1.72 -5.95
N CYS A 66 2.42 0.54 -5.49
CA CYS A 66 2.51 0.20 -4.07
C CYS A 66 3.44 1.14 -3.29
N ARG A 67 4.62 1.44 -3.85
CA ARG A 67 5.59 2.38 -3.25
C ARG A 67 5.03 3.79 -3.15
N ASP A 68 4.44 4.29 -4.24
CA ASP A 68 3.87 5.63 -4.31
C ASP A 68 2.69 5.77 -3.34
N ARG A 69 1.83 4.75 -3.29
CA ARG A 69 0.70 4.70 -2.36
C ARG A 69 1.17 4.70 -0.91
N THR A 70 2.17 3.88 -0.56
CA THR A 70 2.74 3.85 0.79
C THR A 70 3.29 5.23 1.17
N SER A 71 4.02 5.88 0.26
CA SER A 71 4.56 7.23 0.48
C SER A 71 3.46 8.26 0.74
N LEU A 72 2.34 8.17 0.01
CA LEU A 72 1.17 9.01 0.23
C LEU A 72 0.52 8.74 1.60
N LEU A 73 0.35 7.48 1.99
CA LEU A 73 -0.24 7.09 3.28
C LEU A 73 0.60 7.59 4.46
N LEU A 74 1.93 7.46 4.38
CA LEU A 74 2.85 7.97 5.40
C LEU A 74 2.81 9.49 5.51
N ARG A 75 2.74 10.22 4.38
CA ARG A 75 2.59 11.70 4.43
C ARG A 75 1.26 12.11 5.06
N LYS A 76 0.15 11.46 4.68
CA LYS A 76 -1.17 11.72 5.28
C LYS A 76 -1.16 11.44 6.79
N TYR A 77 -0.47 10.38 7.21
CA TYR A 77 -0.28 10.08 8.61
C TYR A 77 0.46 11.20 9.34
N VAL A 78 1.60 11.65 8.83
CA VAL A 78 2.38 12.74 9.46
C VAL A 78 1.55 14.00 9.63
N VAL A 79 0.76 14.38 8.61
CA VAL A 79 -0.14 15.55 8.69
C VAL A 79 -1.21 15.35 9.77
N ARG A 80 -1.86 14.18 9.81
CA ARG A 80 -2.89 13.87 10.81
C ARG A 80 -2.31 13.78 12.21
N LYS A 81 -1.11 13.20 12.34
CA LYS A 81 -0.36 13.14 13.59
C LYS A 81 -0.03 14.53 14.08
N LYS A 82 0.51 15.43 13.26
CA LYS A 82 0.80 16.82 13.64
C LYS A 82 -0.46 17.56 14.11
N ARG A 83 -1.59 17.35 13.43
CA ARG A 83 -2.90 17.90 13.85
C ARG A 83 -3.35 17.35 15.21
N ASN A 84 -3.09 16.07 15.46
CA ASN A 84 -3.44 15.39 16.72
C ASN A 84 -2.40 15.59 17.84
N GLU A 85 -1.15 15.92 17.51
CA GLU A 85 -0.06 16.26 18.44
C GLU A 85 -0.26 17.64 19.06
N GLY A 86 -1.04 18.52 18.40
CA GLY A 86 -1.68 19.65 19.06
C GLY A 86 -2.68 19.24 20.16
N THR A 87 -2.86 17.94 20.41
CA THR A 87 -3.84 17.38 21.35
C THR A 87 -3.27 16.27 22.25
N SER A 88 -2.21 15.51 21.89
CA SER A 88 -1.51 14.58 22.82
C SER A 88 -0.21 13.95 22.29
N LEU A 89 0.59 13.42 23.22
CA LEU A 89 2.04 13.18 23.25
C LEU A 89 2.65 12.08 22.34
N THR A 90 3.94 12.32 22.05
CA THR A 90 5.03 11.50 21.49
C THR A 90 4.82 9.99 21.28
N ASN A 91 5.15 9.48 20.08
CA ASN A 91 5.39 8.04 19.84
C ASN A 91 6.41 7.78 18.70
N THR A 92 7.23 6.76 18.90
CA THR A 92 8.44 6.39 18.14
C THR A 92 8.11 5.68 16.81
N SER A 93 9.11 5.52 15.94
CA SER A 93 8.90 5.13 14.52
C SER A 93 8.18 3.80 14.28
N TYR A 94 8.32 2.83 15.20
CA TYR A 94 7.69 1.51 15.09
C TYR A 94 6.22 1.53 15.58
N ASP A 95 5.90 2.37 16.55
CA ASP A 95 4.51 2.56 17.04
C ASP A 95 3.62 3.26 16.01
N LYS A 96 4.24 4.10 15.15
CA LYS A 96 3.53 4.95 14.17
C LYS A 96 2.68 4.16 13.17
N VAL A 97 3.10 2.96 12.77
CA VAL A 97 2.38 2.17 11.76
C VAL A 97 1.37 1.21 12.38
N ASN A 98 1.61 0.73 13.61
CA ASN A 98 0.58 0.03 14.38
C ASN A 98 -0.60 0.95 14.73
N ILE A 99 -0.33 2.22 15.02
CA ILE A 99 -1.37 3.26 15.15
C ILE A 99 -2.13 3.46 13.82
N LEU A 100 -1.45 3.37 12.67
CA LEU A 100 -2.10 3.45 11.35
C LEU A 100 -3.04 2.27 11.08
N LEU A 101 -2.63 1.06 11.42
CA LEU A 101 -3.47 -0.14 11.27
C LEU A 101 -4.72 -0.06 12.15
N LYS A 102 -4.60 0.51 13.37
CA LYS A 102 -5.73 0.75 14.27
C LYS A 102 -6.68 1.84 13.76
N ALA A 103 -6.14 2.98 13.32
CA ALA A 103 -6.93 4.11 12.80
C ALA A 103 -7.61 3.85 11.43
N LEU A 104 -7.15 2.85 10.66
CA LEU A 104 -7.80 2.41 9.43
C LEU A 104 -8.85 1.31 9.66
N GLY A 105 -8.83 0.65 10.82
CA GLY A 105 -9.85 -0.33 11.23
C GLY A 105 -11.10 0.31 11.85
N ASP A 106 -10.95 1.46 12.51
CA ASP A 106 -12.05 2.14 13.23
C ASP A 106 -12.74 3.23 12.38
N ARG A 107 -13.20 2.90 11.17
CA ARG A 107 -14.20 3.75 10.49
C ARG A 107 -15.58 3.07 10.56
N PRO A 108 -16.62 3.76 11.06
CA PRO A 108 -17.99 3.27 10.98
C PRO A 108 -18.46 3.17 9.51
#